data_AF-A0A942Q1Z3-F1
#
_entry.id   AF-A0A942Q1Z3-F1
#
_cell.length_a   1.000
_cell.length_b   1.000
_cell.length_c   1.000
_cell.angle_alpha   90.00
_cell.angle_beta   90.00
_cell.angle_gamma   90.00
#
_symmetry.space_group_name_H-M   'P 1'
#
loop_
_entity.id
_entity.type
_entity.pdbx_description
1 polymer ?
#
loop_
_entity_poly.entity_id
_entity_poly.type
_entity_poly.pdbx_seq_one_letter_code
_entity_poly.pdbx_strand_id
1 'polypeptide(L)'
;MSDDTGDDTARKMSQYGPGKPVAAAVDRFSGFAMSIIIDVLVVLVLAALGWKVWLIGVDLYLGIVGVKVYDVKNLFVEILTIFIFIEIFHSLVDYLRTQRISIVNLADVSLAIIFRELWIGLFGLTLSWQMVFAFAAVIVGIGAVRVVMAREHASLRPHSGRSSLLRPSQAAEKATSEEPQ
;
A
#
# COMPACT_ATOMS: atom_id res chain seq x y z
N MET A 1 -49.55 26.64 -29.93
CA MET A 1 -49.05 25.26 -29.73
C MET A 1 -47.88 25.12 -30.69
N SER A 2 -46.76 25.71 -30.31
CA SER A 2 -45.68 26.08 -31.23
C SER A 2 -44.41 25.39 -30.76
N ASP A 3 -44.05 24.35 -31.48
CA ASP A 3 -42.70 24.06 -31.96
C ASP A 3 -41.55 24.16 -30.92
N ASP A 4 -41.44 23.14 -30.07
CA ASP A 4 -40.34 22.94 -29.09
C ASP A 4 -39.33 21.86 -29.56
N THR A 5 -39.44 21.38 -30.80
CA THR A 5 -38.69 20.20 -31.26
C THR A 5 -37.30 20.54 -31.84
N GLY A 6 -37.02 21.82 -32.07
CA GLY A 6 -35.79 22.29 -32.72
C GLY A 6 -34.55 22.35 -31.80
N ASP A 7 -34.72 22.63 -30.51
CA ASP A 7 -33.59 22.88 -29.59
C ASP A 7 -32.91 21.58 -29.11
N ASP A 8 -33.70 20.52 -28.93
CA ASP A 8 -33.19 19.22 -28.48
C ASP A 8 -32.25 18.55 -29.49
N THR A 9 -32.44 18.84 -30.77
CA THR A 9 -31.63 18.26 -31.85
C THR A 9 -30.24 18.92 -31.91
N ALA A 10 -30.18 20.23 -31.66
CA ALA A 10 -28.92 20.99 -31.62
C ALA A 10 -28.08 20.64 -30.37
N ARG A 11 -28.72 20.41 -29.21
CA ARG A 11 -28.04 19.95 -27.99
C ARG A 11 -27.43 18.55 -28.13
N LYS A 12 -28.13 17.63 -28.80
CA LYS A 12 -27.61 16.27 -29.04
C LYS A 12 -26.46 16.23 -30.04
N MET A 13 -26.40 17.16 -31.00
CA MET A 13 -25.29 17.26 -31.95
C MET A 13 -24.04 17.90 -31.35
N SER A 14 -24.17 18.82 -30.39
CA SER A 14 -23.04 19.43 -29.65
C SER A 14 -22.31 18.41 -28.74
N GLN A 15 -23.00 17.35 -28.31
CA GLN A 15 -22.45 16.36 -27.38
C GLN A 15 -21.53 15.33 -28.05
N TYR A 16 -21.50 15.26 -29.39
CA TYR A 16 -20.64 14.38 -30.20
C TYR A 16 -19.46 15.16 -30.81
N GLY A 17 -18.60 15.73 -29.97
CA GLY A 17 -17.30 16.24 -30.41
C GLY A 17 -16.40 15.12 -30.93
N PRO A 18 -15.67 15.31 -32.06
CA PRO A 18 -14.97 14.26 -32.82
C PRO A 18 -13.78 13.55 -32.11
N GLY A 19 -13.55 13.78 -30.81
CA GLY A 19 -12.42 13.22 -30.06
C GLY A 19 -12.76 12.09 -29.07
N LYS A 20 -14.04 11.82 -28.79
CA LYS A 20 -14.45 10.86 -27.73
C LYS A 20 -14.12 9.37 -28.00
N PRO A 21 -14.24 8.82 -29.22
CA PRO A 21 -14.00 7.39 -29.42
C PRO A 21 -12.51 7.02 -29.35
N VAL A 22 -11.62 7.94 -29.72
CA VAL A 22 -10.16 7.74 -29.68
C VAL A 22 -9.65 7.79 -28.24
N ALA A 23 -10.10 8.77 -27.45
CA ALA A 23 -9.74 8.88 -26.04
C ALA A 23 -10.17 7.63 -25.24
N ALA A 24 -11.40 7.14 -25.45
CA ALA A 24 -11.89 5.95 -24.76
C ALA A 24 -11.16 4.66 -25.16
N ALA A 25 -10.63 4.57 -26.39
CA ALA A 25 -9.82 3.43 -26.82
C ALA A 25 -8.42 3.45 -26.17
N VAL A 26 -7.80 4.63 -26.08
CA VAL A 26 -6.48 4.83 -25.45
C VAL A 26 -6.51 4.51 -23.95
N ASP A 27 -7.55 4.94 -23.25
CA ASP A 27 -7.70 4.68 -21.80
C ASP A 27 -7.83 3.18 -21.50
N ARG A 28 -8.61 2.46 -22.34
CA ARG A 28 -8.78 0.99 -22.21
C ARG A 28 -7.47 0.24 -22.47
N PHE A 29 -6.72 0.66 -23.49
CA PHE A 29 -5.46 0.01 -23.82
C PHE A 29 -4.39 0.25 -22.75
N SER A 30 -4.33 1.47 -22.20
CA SER A 30 -3.38 1.84 -21.15
C SER A 30 -3.67 1.08 -19.85
N GLY A 31 -4.94 0.94 -19.46
CA GLY A 31 -5.32 0.15 -18.28
C GLY A 31 -4.97 -1.33 -18.40
N PHE A 32 -5.19 -1.92 -19.58
CA PHE A 32 -4.83 -3.32 -19.85
C PHE A 32 -3.31 -3.54 -19.83
N ALA A 33 -2.55 -2.66 -20.50
CA ALA A 33 -1.09 -2.73 -20.51
C ALA A 33 -0.50 -2.58 -19.09
N MET A 34 -1.02 -1.65 -18.29
CA MET A 34 -0.57 -1.45 -16.91
C MET A 34 -0.81 -2.69 -16.04
N SER A 35 -1.97 -3.34 -16.17
CA SER A 35 -2.25 -4.58 -15.42
C SER A 35 -1.26 -5.69 -15.77
N ILE A 36 -1.00 -5.89 -17.07
CA ILE A 36 -0.03 -6.90 -17.53
C ILE A 36 1.36 -6.60 -16.98
N ILE A 37 1.79 -5.34 -17.03
CA ILE A 37 3.10 -4.93 -16.52
C ILE A 37 3.22 -5.23 -15.03
N ILE A 38 2.20 -4.89 -14.23
CA ILE A 38 2.18 -5.17 -12.79
C ILE A 38 2.23 -6.68 -12.54
N ASP A 39 1.40 -7.46 -13.22
CA ASP A 39 1.35 -8.91 -13.01
C ASP A 39 2.67 -9.59 -13.39
N VAL A 40 3.27 -9.21 -14.52
CA VAL A 40 4.58 -9.71 -14.95
C VAL A 40 5.67 -9.33 -13.96
N LEU A 41 5.67 -8.07 -13.49
CA LEU A 41 6.63 -7.61 -12.48
C LEU A 41 6.49 -8.40 -11.18
N VAL A 42 5.26 -8.63 -10.72
CA VAL A 42 4.98 -9.39 -9.50
C VAL A 42 5.49 -10.82 -9.63
N VAL A 43 5.19 -11.49 -10.75
CA VAL A 43 5.65 -12.85 -11.01
C VAL A 43 7.18 -12.91 -11.09
N LEU A 44 7.81 -11.96 -11.76
CA LEU A 44 9.28 -11.88 -11.88
C LEU A 44 9.93 -11.76 -10.50
N VAL A 45 9.42 -10.87 -9.66
CA VAL A 45 9.98 -10.66 -8.34
C VAL A 45 9.75 -11.88 -7.44
N LEU A 46 8.56 -12.49 -7.46
CA LEU A 46 8.31 -13.74 -6.75
C LEU A 46 9.25 -14.86 -7.21
N ALA A 47 9.52 -14.98 -8.51
CA ALA A 47 10.47 -15.95 -9.04
C ALA A 47 11.91 -15.66 -8.57
N ALA A 48 12.34 -14.40 -8.60
CA ALA A 48 13.65 -13.99 -8.12
C ALA A 48 13.83 -14.26 -6.62
N LEU A 49 12.82 -13.97 -5.80
CA LEU A 49 12.84 -14.29 -4.37
C LEU A 49 12.83 -15.80 -4.13
N GLY A 50 11.96 -16.54 -4.80
CA GLY A 50 11.92 -18.00 -4.70
C GLY A 50 13.27 -18.63 -5.03
N TRP A 51 13.93 -18.12 -6.07
CA TRP A 51 15.29 -18.54 -6.44
C TRP A 51 16.32 -18.24 -5.35
N LYS A 52 16.31 -17.03 -4.76
CA LYS A 52 17.20 -16.66 -3.67
C LYS A 52 16.98 -17.52 -2.42
N VAL A 53 15.72 -17.74 -2.03
CA VAL A 53 15.36 -18.59 -0.89
C VAL A 53 15.82 -20.03 -1.14
N TRP A 54 15.63 -20.56 -2.34
CA TRP A 54 16.11 -21.88 -2.72
C TRP A 54 17.63 -22.00 -2.57
N LEU A 55 18.40 -21.03 -3.08
CA LEU A 55 19.86 -21.02 -2.95
C LEU A 55 20.32 -21.04 -1.49
N ILE A 56 19.74 -20.18 -0.65
CA ILE A 56 20.05 -20.15 0.80
C ILE A 56 19.71 -21.51 1.44
N GLY A 57 18.58 -22.11 1.07
CA GLY A 57 18.18 -23.43 1.56
C GLY A 57 19.17 -24.54 1.19
N VAL A 58 19.69 -24.52 -0.04
CA VAL A 58 20.73 -25.46 -0.48
C VAL A 58 22.02 -25.24 0.28
N ASP A 59 22.48 -23.99 0.44
CA ASP A 59 23.71 -23.69 1.18
C ASP A 59 23.59 -24.07 2.67
N LEU A 60 22.43 -23.85 3.29
CA LEU A 60 22.14 -24.31 4.65
C LEU A 60 22.15 -25.84 4.75
N TYR A 61 21.52 -26.55 3.82
CA TYR A 61 21.51 -28.01 3.79
C TYR A 61 22.93 -28.59 3.65
N LEU A 62 23.73 -28.07 2.72
CA LEU A 62 25.13 -28.48 2.55
C LEU A 62 25.99 -28.16 3.77
N GLY A 63 25.70 -27.05 4.47
CA GLY A 63 26.33 -26.70 5.73
C GLY A 63 26.02 -27.70 6.85
N ILE A 64 24.76 -28.11 6.99
CA ILE A 64 24.31 -29.08 8.01
C ILE A 64 24.90 -30.47 7.76
N VAL A 65 24.97 -30.91 6.51
CA VAL A 65 25.55 -32.22 6.13
C VAL A 65 27.09 -32.20 6.20
N GLY A 66 27.70 -31.06 6.56
CA GLY A 66 29.15 -30.94 6.80
C GLY A 66 29.98 -30.83 5.52
N VAL A 67 29.35 -30.56 4.37
CA VAL A 67 30.04 -30.40 3.08
C VAL A 67 30.68 -29.00 2.96
N LYS A 68 30.11 -27.99 3.64
CA LYS A 68 30.65 -26.63 3.72
C LYS A 68 30.74 -26.17 5.17
N VAL A 69 31.76 -25.38 5.51
CA VAL A 69 31.80 -24.64 6.78
C VAL A 69 30.72 -23.57 6.72
N TYR A 70 29.73 -23.68 7.61
CA TYR A 70 28.57 -22.80 7.60
C TYR A 70 28.81 -21.57 8.50
N ASP A 71 28.91 -20.39 7.90
CA ASP A 71 28.99 -19.13 8.64
C ASP A 71 27.59 -18.58 8.88
N VAL A 72 27.13 -18.70 10.12
CA VAL A 72 25.83 -18.19 10.58
C VAL A 72 25.69 -16.68 10.32
N LYS A 73 26.80 -15.92 10.35
CA LYS A 73 26.78 -14.47 10.05
C LYS A 73 26.36 -14.21 8.61
N ASN A 74 26.89 -14.98 7.65
CA ASN A 74 26.52 -14.85 6.24
C ASN A 74 25.05 -15.18 6.01
N LEU A 75 24.51 -16.20 6.69
CA LEU A 75 23.08 -16.51 6.62
C LEU A 75 22.22 -15.29 7.00
N PHE A 76 22.53 -14.64 8.11
CA PHE A 76 21.79 -13.45 8.52
C PHE A 76 21.90 -12.35 7.46
N VAL A 77 23.09 -12.07 6.94
CA VAL A 77 23.27 -11.07 5.87
C VAL A 77 22.45 -11.42 4.62
N GLU A 78 22.39 -12.68 4.22
CA GLU A 78 21.61 -13.14 3.07
C GLU A 78 20.10 -13.03 3.31
N ILE A 79 19.61 -13.44 4.48
CA ILE A 79 18.20 -13.30 4.88
C ILE A 79 17.80 -11.82 4.92
N LEU A 80 18.62 -10.96 5.56
CA LEU A 80 18.38 -9.52 5.61
C LEU A 80 18.47 -8.86 4.22
N THR A 81 19.20 -9.48 3.29
CA THR A 81 19.21 -9.07 1.90
C THR A 81 17.89 -9.44 1.20
N ILE A 82 17.27 -10.57 1.51
CA ILE A 82 15.93 -10.87 0.99
C ILE A 82 14.90 -9.88 1.56
N PHE A 83 14.97 -9.52 2.84
CA PHE A 83 14.07 -8.53 3.44
C PHE A 83 14.08 -7.20 2.68
N ILE A 84 15.25 -6.67 2.28
CA ILE A 84 15.30 -5.41 1.49
C ILE A 84 14.67 -5.59 0.10
N PHE A 85 14.83 -6.76 -0.54
CA PHE A 85 14.17 -7.02 -1.82
C PHE A 85 12.64 -7.07 -1.68
N ILE A 86 12.12 -7.69 -0.62
CA ILE A 86 10.68 -7.69 -0.32
C ILE A 86 10.19 -6.25 -0.12
N GLU A 87 10.93 -5.45 0.64
CA GLU A 87 10.55 -4.08 1.02
C GLU A 87 10.49 -3.14 -0.20
N ILE A 88 11.50 -3.20 -1.07
CA ILE A 88 11.54 -2.44 -2.32
C ILE A 88 10.42 -2.89 -3.25
N PHE A 89 10.19 -4.19 -3.35
CA PHE A 89 9.13 -4.73 -4.19
C PHE A 89 7.74 -4.30 -3.73
N HIS A 90 7.48 -4.39 -2.42
CA HIS A 90 6.23 -3.94 -1.85
C HIS A 90 5.98 -2.47 -2.17
N SER A 91 6.99 -1.61 -1.98
CA SER A 91 6.92 -0.18 -2.31
C SER A 91 6.67 0.08 -3.80
N LEU A 92 7.31 -0.71 -4.68
CA LEU A 92 7.15 -0.60 -6.13
C LEU A 92 5.75 -1.02 -6.59
N VAL A 93 5.23 -2.14 -6.07
CA VAL A 93 3.88 -2.61 -6.37
C VAL A 93 2.83 -1.63 -5.86
N ASP A 94 3.01 -1.11 -4.65
CA ASP A 94 2.12 -0.10 -4.08
C ASP A 94 2.10 1.14 -4.97
N TYR A 95 3.28 1.66 -5.34
CA TYR A 95 3.39 2.79 -6.28
C TYR A 95 2.67 2.56 -7.61
N LEU A 96 2.84 1.39 -8.22
CA LEU A 96 2.23 1.07 -9.51
C LEU A 96 0.71 0.91 -9.42
N ARG A 97 0.16 0.51 -8.27
CA ARG A 97 -1.29 0.31 -8.09
C ARG A 97 -2.05 1.60 -7.84
N THR A 98 -1.53 2.48 -6.98
CA THR A 98 -2.24 3.70 -6.55
C THR A 98 -1.77 4.95 -7.29
N GLN A 99 -0.67 4.88 -8.06
CA GLN A 99 0.07 6.04 -8.61
C GLN A 99 0.37 7.12 -7.56
N ARG A 100 0.28 6.78 -6.28
CA ARG A 100 0.45 7.66 -5.13
C ARG A 100 1.03 6.84 -3.99
N ILE A 101 2.15 7.30 -3.45
CA ILE A 101 2.75 6.69 -2.27
C ILE A 101 2.17 7.41 -1.05
N SER A 102 1.54 6.65 -0.15
CA SER A 102 1.14 7.18 1.17
C SER A 102 2.40 7.52 1.96
N ILE A 103 2.46 8.72 2.53
CA ILE A 103 3.60 9.15 3.38
C ILE A 103 3.77 8.19 4.56
N VAL A 104 2.66 7.66 5.09
CA VAL A 104 2.68 6.66 6.18
C VAL A 104 3.28 5.35 5.71
N ASN A 105 2.93 4.88 4.50
CA ASN A 105 3.53 3.67 3.93
C ASN A 105 5.04 3.87 3.70
N LEU A 106 5.43 5.03 3.16
CA LEU A 106 6.84 5.34 2.94
C LEU A 106 7.63 5.42 4.26
N ALA A 107 7.04 5.96 5.32
CA ALA A 107 7.64 5.99 6.65
C ALA A 107 7.82 4.57 7.21
N ASP A 108 6.83 3.69 7.04
CA ASP A 108 6.89 2.30 7.51
C ASP A 108 7.99 1.52 6.76
N VAL A 109 8.06 1.67 5.43
CA VAL A 109 9.12 1.11 4.58
C VAL A 109 10.50 1.62 4.99
N SER A 110 10.62 2.93 5.20
CA SER A 110 11.90 3.55 5.57
C SER A 110 12.39 3.07 6.94
N LEU A 111 11.47 2.89 7.90
CA LEU A 111 11.80 2.30 9.20
C LEU A 111 12.29 0.85 9.05
N ALA A 112 11.64 0.03 8.23
CA ALA A 112 12.08 -1.34 7.95
C ALA A 112 13.50 -1.38 7.36
N ILE A 113 13.83 -0.46 6.44
CA ILE A 113 15.18 -0.33 5.86
C ILE A 113 16.21 0.04 6.93
N ILE A 114 15.91 1.00 7.80
CA ILE A 114 16.82 1.41 8.88
C ILE A 114 17.04 0.27 9.86
N PHE A 115 15.98 -0.43 10.25
CA PHE A 115 16.13 -1.59 11.13
C PHE A 115 17.02 -2.64 10.47
N ARG A 116 16.83 -2.93 9.18
CA ARG A 116 17.69 -3.87 8.45
C ARG A 116 19.16 -3.46 8.50
N GLU A 117 19.48 -2.19 8.25
CA GLU A 117 20.87 -1.73 8.32
C GLU A 117 21.44 -1.83 9.73
N LEU A 118 20.63 -1.53 10.75
CA LEU A 118 21.00 -1.67 12.16
C LEU A 118 21.28 -3.12 12.53
N TRP A 119 20.46 -4.06 12.07
CA TRP A 119 20.67 -5.50 12.26
C TRP A 119 21.93 -5.98 11.55
N ILE A 120 22.19 -5.57 10.29
CA ILE A 120 23.41 -5.92 9.55
C ILE A 120 24.64 -5.40 10.29
N GLY A 121 24.65 -4.15 10.73
CA GLY A 121 25.79 -3.60 11.46
C GLY A 121 26.00 -4.28 12.82
N LEU A 122 24.91 -4.67 13.50
CA LEU A 122 24.98 -5.36 14.80
C LEU A 122 25.55 -6.78 14.66
N PHE A 123 25.04 -7.57 13.70
CA PHE A 123 25.58 -8.90 13.39
C PHE A 123 26.97 -8.82 12.72
N GLY A 124 27.23 -7.71 12.04
CA GLY A 124 28.51 -7.33 11.47
C GLY A 124 29.61 -7.12 12.51
N LEU A 125 29.25 -6.77 13.74
CA LEU A 125 30.10 -6.15 14.77
C LEU A 125 30.82 -4.88 14.27
N THR A 126 30.24 -4.19 13.28
CA THR A 126 30.82 -3.00 12.63
C THR A 126 30.15 -1.69 13.07
N LEU A 127 29.17 -1.77 13.98
CA LEU A 127 28.33 -0.65 14.34
C LEU A 127 29.04 0.25 15.37
N SER A 128 29.48 1.43 14.94
CA SER A 128 30.09 2.40 15.84
C SER A 128 29.02 3.17 16.63
N TRP A 129 29.39 3.69 17.80
CA TRP A 129 28.47 4.46 18.64
C TRP A 129 27.90 5.69 17.92
N GLN A 130 28.68 6.34 17.03
CA GLN A 130 28.19 7.44 16.20
C GLN A 130 27.07 7.00 15.24
N MET A 131 27.19 5.81 14.64
CA MET A 131 26.15 5.26 13.77
C MET A 131 24.87 4.96 14.56
N VAL A 132 24.98 4.47 15.80
CA VAL A 132 23.81 4.26 16.67
C VAL A 132 23.03 5.56 16.85
N PHE A 133 23.72 6.65 17.20
CA PHE A 133 23.08 7.95 17.40
C PHE A 133 22.48 8.50 16.10
N ALA A 134 23.15 8.30 14.96
CA ALA A 134 22.62 8.68 13.65
C ALA A 134 21.32 7.91 13.33
N PHE A 135 21.31 6.58 13.48
CA PHE A 135 20.10 5.77 13.27
C PHE A 135 18.99 6.17 14.25
N ALA A 136 19.30 6.40 15.52
CA ALA A 136 18.32 6.85 16.51
C ALA A 136 17.68 8.18 16.10
N ALA A 137 18.48 9.15 15.65
CA ALA A 137 17.97 10.44 15.18
C ALA A 137 17.04 10.28 13.97
N VAL A 138 17.41 9.44 13.00
CA VAL A 138 16.58 9.17 11.81
C VAL A 138 15.29 8.44 12.20
N ILE A 139 15.35 7.42 13.06
CA ILE A 139 14.17 6.69 13.55
C ILE A 139 13.21 7.64 14.25
N VAL A 140 13.70 8.53 15.11
CA VAL A 140 12.88 9.53 15.79
C VAL A 140 12.26 10.49 14.78
N GLY A 141 13.02 10.99 13.80
CA GLY A 141 12.51 11.88 12.76
C GLY A 141 11.39 11.26 11.93
N ILE A 142 11.60 10.04 11.42
CA ILE A 142 10.61 9.32 10.62
C ILE A 142 9.40 8.92 11.48
N GLY A 143 9.64 8.43 12.71
CA GLY A 143 8.58 8.09 13.65
C GLY A 143 7.70 9.29 14.01
N ALA A 144 8.28 10.47 14.19
CA ALA A 144 7.53 11.71 14.42
C ALA A 144 6.65 12.07 13.23
N VAL A 145 7.20 12.04 12.00
CA VAL A 145 6.43 12.28 10.76
C VAL A 145 5.26 11.29 10.65
N ARG A 146 5.51 10.00 10.90
CA ARG A 146 4.47 8.98 10.86
C ARG A 146 3.33 9.27 11.83
N VAL A 147 3.65 9.61 13.08
CA VAL A 147 2.65 9.90 14.12
C VAL A 147 1.83 11.14 13.78
N VAL A 148 2.47 12.21 13.28
CA VAL A 148 1.77 13.44 12.88
C VAL A 148 0.80 13.13 11.74
N MET A 149 1.27 12.49 10.67
CA MET A 149 0.44 12.16 9.50
C MET A 149 -0.71 11.22 9.86
N ALA A 150 -0.47 10.23 10.72
CA ALA A 150 -1.53 9.31 11.16
C ALA A 150 -2.64 10.03 11.96
N ARG A 151 -2.28 11.04 12.77
CA ARG A 151 -3.25 11.84 13.52
C ARG A 151 -4.10 12.73 12.61
N GLU A 152 -3.49 13.39 11.63
CA GLU A 152 -4.20 14.22 10.66
C GLU A 152 -5.24 13.40 9.88
N HIS A 153 -4.85 12.21 9.39
CA HIS A 153 -5.77 11.29 8.72
C HIS A 153 -6.93 10.82 9.63
N ALA A 154 -6.69 10.64 10.94
CA ALA A 154 -7.73 10.26 11.89
C ALA A 154 -8.72 11.41 12.19
N SER A 155 -8.24 12.66 12.25
CA SER A 155 -9.08 13.83 12.50
C SER A 155 -10.06 14.19 11.37
N LEU A 156 -9.80 13.71 10.14
CA LEU A 156 -10.65 13.94 8.97
C LEU A 156 -11.81 12.94 8.81
N ARG A 157 -12.01 12.02 9.77
CA ARG A 157 -13.19 11.15 9.83
C ARG A 157 -14.23 11.73 10.79
N PRO A 158 -15.13 12.64 10.35
CA PRO A 158 -16.23 13.09 11.18
C PRO A 158 -17.14 11.90 11.51
N HIS A 159 -17.43 11.77 12.80
CA HIS A 159 -18.30 10.76 13.40
C HIS A 159 -19.76 10.93 12.90
N SER A 160 -20.07 10.41 11.71
CA SER A 160 -21.40 10.50 11.07
C SER A 160 -22.25 9.25 11.32
N GLY A 161 -22.43 8.85 12.59
CA GLY A 161 -23.08 7.55 12.84
C GLY A 161 -23.68 7.30 14.21
N ARG A 162 -24.25 8.31 14.91
CA ARG A 162 -25.01 8.02 16.14
C ARG A 162 -26.11 9.02 16.50
N SER A 163 -27.01 9.34 15.56
CA SER A 163 -28.17 10.20 15.90
C SER A 163 -29.40 10.09 14.99
N SER A 164 -29.67 8.96 14.33
CA SER A 164 -30.88 8.86 13.47
C SER A 164 -31.57 7.49 13.39
N LEU A 165 -31.53 6.70 14.46
CA LEU A 165 -32.47 5.57 14.63
C LEU A 165 -33.29 5.68 15.92
N LEU A 166 -33.83 6.87 16.18
CA LEU A 166 -35.15 6.96 16.81
C LEU A 166 -36.16 6.85 15.66
N ARG A 167 -36.56 5.62 15.36
CA ARG A 167 -37.68 5.34 14.45
C ARG A 167 -38.94 6.01 15.03
N PRO A 168 -39.56 6.99 14.35
CA PRO A 168 -40.87 7.52 14.75
C PRO A 168 -41.99 6.46 14.73
N SER A 169 -41.69 5.24 14.24
CA SER A 169 -42.61 4.09 14.28
C SER A 169 -42.97 3.62 15.70
N GLN A 170 -42.12 3.82 16.72
CA GLN A 170 -42.45 3.41 18.09
C GLN A 170 -43.19 4.48 18.92
N ALA A 171 -43.16 5.74 18.47
CA ALA A 171 -43.96 6.80 19.08
C ALA A 171 -45.43 6.72 18.65
N ALA A 172 -45.69 6.26 17.42
CA ALA A 172 -47.05 6.06 16.93
C ALA A 172 -47.75 4.84 17.55
N GLU A 173 -47.02 3.76 17.84
CA GLU A 173 -47.58 2.54 18.42
C GLU A 173 -47.99 2.69 19.89
N LYS A 174 -47.37 3.63 20.62
CA LYS A 174 -47.69 3.90 22.03
C LYS A 174 -48.85 4.88 22.23
N ALA A 175 -49.24 5.63 21.19
CA ALA A 175 -50.34 6.59 21.25
C ALA A 175 -51.72 5.96 20.95
N THR A 176 -51.75 4.73 20.42
CA THR A 176 -53.01 3.99 20.11
C THR A 176 -53.41 3.02 21.22
N SER A 177 -52.56 2.81 22.24
CA SER A 177 -52.83 1.90 23.37
C SER A 177 -53.37 2.60 24.62
N GLU A 178 -53.55 3.93 24.61
CA GLU A 178 -54.03 4.70 25.76
C GLU A 178 -55.30 5.53 25.39
N GLU A 179 -56.33 4.87 24.87
CA GLU A 179 -57.70 5.44 24.83
C GLU A 179 -58.57 4.77 25.92
N PRO A 180 -59.31 5.54 26.74
CA PRO A 180 -59.83 5.08 28.03
C PRO A 180 -61.20 4.40 27.90
N GLN A 181 -61.40 3.34 28.70
CA GLN A 181 -62.74 2.87 29.12
C GLN A 181 -62.95 3.21 30.59
#